data_AF-A0A7J5TG12-F1
#
_entry.id   AF-A0A7J5TG12-F1
#
_cell.length_a   1.000
_cell.length_b   1.000
_cell.length_c   1.000
_cell.angle_alpha   90.00
_cell.angle_beta   90.00
_cell.angle_gamma   90.00
#
_symmetry.space_group_name_H-M   'P 1'
#
loop_
_entity.id
_entity.type
_entity.pdbx_description
1 polymer ?
#
loop_
_entity_poly.entity_id
_entity_poly.type
_entity_poly.pdbx_seq_one_letter_code
_entity_poly.pdbx_strand_id
1 'polypeptide(L)'
;MANVTLNVTDKQGKAAGTVEAPAEIFGFSAEEVQSRIPLIHQVVVAQLAAARQGTHATKTRGMVSGGGRKPWKQKGTGRARQGSIRA
;
A
#
# COMPACT_ATOMS: atom_id res chain seq x y z
N MET A 1 -20.29 31.20 8.12
CA MET A 1 -20.23 30.13 7.11
C MET A 1 -21.46 29.27 7.32
N ALA A 2 -22.30 29.06 6.30
CA ALA A 2 -23.58 28.37 6.47
C ALA A 2 -23.34 26.88 6.74
N ASN A 3 -23.98 26.30 7.74
CA ASN A 3 -23.90 24.87 8.00
C ASN A 3 -24.72 24.08 6.98
N VAL A 4 -24.34 22.82 6.75
CA VAL A 4 -25.06 21.89 5.88
C VAL A 4 -26.04 21.08 6.73
N THR A 5 -27.31 21.06 6.34
CA THR A 5 -28.36 20.30 7.01
C THR A 5 -28.37 18.85 6.54
N LEU A 6 -28.15 17.89 7.45
CA LEU A 6 -28.21 16.45 7.20
C LEU A 6 -29.50 15.86 7.76
N ASN A 7 -30.14 14.97 7.00
CA ASN A 7 -31.36 14.27 7.45
C ASN A 7 -31.00 13.01 8.25
N VAL A 8 -31.65 12.82 9.39
CA VAL A 8 -31.55 11.61 10.20
C VAL A 8 -32.77 10.75 9.94
N THR A 9 -32.55 9.47 9.60
CA THR A 9 -33.61 8.47 9.41
C THR A 9 -33.61 7.44 10.53
N ASP A 10 -34.80 6.99 10.93
CA ASP A 10 -34.96 5.89 11.89
C ASP A 10 -34.73 4.51 11.24
N LYS A 11 -34.78 3.44 12.03
CA LYS A 11 -34.58 2.05 11.55
C LYS A 11 -35.63 1.62 10.51
N GLN A 12 -36.74 2.34 10.42
CA GLN A 12 -37.86 2.10 9.52
C GLN A 12 -37.78 3.02 8.28
N GLY A 13 -36.75 3.86 8.17
CA GLY A 13 -36.54 4.78 7.06
C GLY A 13 -37.38 6.06 7.12
N LYS A 14 -38.10 6.32 8.22
CA LYS A 14 -38.82 7.59 8.40
C LYS A 14 -37.86 8.67 8.90
N ALA A 15 -38.13 9.91 8.51
CA ALA A 15 -37.35 11.05 8.97
C ALA A 15 -37.53 11.24 10.49
N ALA A 16 -36.43 11.15 11.23
CA ALA A 16 -36.37 11.23 12.68
C ALA A 16 -35.83 12.57 13.19
N GLY A 17 -35.23 13.40 12.31
CA GLY A 17 -34.75 14.74 12.64
C GLY A 17 -33.73 15.27 11.63
N THR A 18 -33.15 16.45 11.93
CA THR A 18 -32.07 17.07 11.17
C THR A 18 -30.86 17.35 12.06
N VAL A 19 -29.66 17.30 11.48
CA VAL A 19 -28.39 17.61 12.15
C VAL A 19 -27.62 18.61 11.31
N GLU A 20 -27.08 19.64 11.96
CA GLU A 20 -26.21 20.61 11.32
C GLU A 20 -24.77 20.11 11.28
N ALA A 21 -24.17 20.10 10.09
CA ALA A 21 -22.78 19.76 9.87
C ALA A 21 -21.98 21.00 9.41
N PRO A 22 -20.74 21.20 9.90
CA PRO A 22 -19.90 22.30 9.45
C PRO A 22 -19.63 22.22 7.94
N ALA A 23 -19.94 23.30 7.20
CA ALA A 23 -19.73 23.31 5.75
C ALA A 23 -18.26 23.30 5.32
N GLU A 24 -17.34 23.70 6.19
CA GLU A 24 -15.89 23.62 5.91
C GLU A 24 -15.44 22.18 5.66
N ILE A 25 -16.11 21.20 6.26
CA ILE A 25 -15.75 19.77 6.16
C ILE A 25 -16.70 19.04 5.21
N PHE A 26 -18.00 19.34 5.28
CA PHE A 26 -19.04 18.57 4.59
C PHE A 26 -19.72 19.33 3.44
N GLY A 27 -19.40 20.60 3.23
CA GLY A 27 -20.04 21.47 2.23
C GLY A 27 -19.47 21.37 0.82
N PHE A 28 -18.64 20.36 0.52
CA PHE A 28 -18.08 20.18 -0.81
C PHE A 28 -19.14 19.70 -1.80
N SER A 29 -19.23 20.37 -2.95
CA SER A 29 -20.14 19.96 -4.02
C SER A 29 -19.62 18.70 -4.73
N ALA A 30 -20.51 17.99 -5.44
CA ALA A 30 -20.14 16.80 -6.20
C ALA A 30 -19.06 17.08 -7.27
N GLU A 31 -19.11 18.26 -7.89
CA GLU A 31 -18.13 18.72 -8.89
C GLU A 31 -16.76 18.96 -8.27
N GLU A 32 -16.73 19.57 -7.08
CA GLU A 32 -15.49 19.79 -6.35
C GLU A 32 -14.85 18.46 -5.92
N VAL A 33 -15.65 17.49 -5.46
CA VAL A 33 -15.17 16.14 -5.14
C VAL A 33 -14.59 15.47 -6.39
N GLN A 34 -15.28 15.57 -7.53
CA GLN A 34 -14.81 15.02 -8.81
C GLN A 34 -13.46 15.62 -9.23
N SER A 35 -13.27 16.93 -9.04
CA SER A 35 -12.01 17.62 -9.36
C SER A 35 -10.83 17.15 -8.47
N ARG A 36 -11.12 16.69 -7.25
CA ARG A 36 -10.13 16.26 -6.25
C ARG A 36 -9.85 14.76 -6.27
N ILE A 37 -10.45 13.99 -7.19
CA ILE A 37 -10.23 12.53 -7.32
C ILE A 37 -8.75 12.15 -7.34
N PRO A 38 -7.84 12.81 -8.08
CA PRO A 38 -6.43 12.42 -8.10
C PRO A 38 -5.77 12.46 -6.71
N LEU A 39 -6.10 13.49 -5.91
CA LEU A 39 -5.62 13.64 -4.54
C LEU A 39 -6.18 12.54 -3.63
N ILE A 40 -7.49 12.30 -3.70
CA ILE A 40 -8.15 11.25 -2.91
C ILE A 40 -7.55 9.89 -3.24
N HIS A 41 -7.39 9.58 -4.53
CA HIS A 41 -6.79 8.34 -4.99
C HIS A 41 -5.36 8.15 -4.46
N GLN A 42 -4.53 9.20 -4.48
CA GLN A 42 -3.16 9.14 -3.96
C GLN A 42 -3.15 8.77 -2.46
N VAL A 43 -4.00 9.40 -1.66
CA VAL A 43 -4.11 9.11 -0.22
C VAL A 43 -4.62 7.69 0.03
N VAL A 44 -5.64 7.23 -0.71
CA VAL A 44 -6.16 5.87 -0.60
C VAL A 44 -5.08 4.84 -0.93
N VAL A 45 -4.34 5.03 -2.03
CA VAL A 45 -3.24 4.14 -2.41
C VAL A 45 -2.15 4.12 -1.34
N ALA A 46 -1.79 5.28 -0.77
CA ALA A 46 -0.79 5.37 0.29
C ALA A 46 -1.24 4.64 1.57
N GLN A 47 -2.50 4.82 1.98
CA GLN A 47 -3.07 4.13 3.14
C GLN A 47 -3.10 2.62 2.95
N LEU A 48 -3.54 2.15 1.77
CA LEU A 48 -3.55 0.73 1.43
C LEU A 48 -2.13 0.15 1.33
N ALA A 49 -1.16 0.94 0.85
CA ALA A 49 0.24 0.52 0.81
C ALA A 49 0.84 0.42 2.22
N ALA A 50 0.56 1.37 3.10
CA ALA A 50 1.03 1.36 4.49
C ALA A 50 0.44 0.21 5.31
N ALA A 51 -0.79 -0.22 4.99
CA ALA A 51 -1.41 -1.39 5.62
C ALA A 51 -0.75 -2.73 5.23
N ARG A 52 0.07 -2.77 4.17
CA ARG A 52 0.78 -4.00 3.76
C ARG A 52 1.96 -4.28 4.69
N GLN A 53 1.95 -5.47 5.31
CA GLN A 53 2.96 -5.86 6.30
C GLN A 53 4.32 -6.25 5.71
N GLY A 54 4.40 -6.68 4.44
CA GLY A 54 5.66 -7.06 3.80
C GLY A 54 6.34 -8.30 4.39
N THR A 55 5.60 -9.39 4.62
CA THR A 55 6.10 -10.63 5.26
C THR A 55 6.94 -11.53 4.36
N HIS A 56 7.32 -11.09 3.17
CA HIS A 56 8.12 -11.88 2.24
C HIS A 56 9.60 -11.90 2.66
N ALA A 57 10.18 -13.10 2.69
CA ALA A 57 11.60 -13.30 2.91
C ALA A 57 12.14 -14.41 1.98
N THR A 58 13.24 -14.12 1.29
CA THR A 58 13.96 -15.10 0.47
C THR A 58 15.39 -15.20 0.94
N LYS A 59 16.00 -16.38 0.80
CA LYS A 59 17.41 -16.57 1.15
C LYS A 59 18.27 -15.99 0.06
N THR A 60 19.08 -14.99 0.39
CA THR A 60 20.16 -14.56 -0.50
C THR A 60 21.24 -15.64 -0.59
N ARG A 61 22.16 -15.53 -1.56
CA ARG A 61 23.27 -16.47 -1.74
C ARG A 61 24.01 -16.82 -0.44
N GLY A 62 24.17 -15.86 0.48
CA GLY A 62 24.85 -16.06 1.76
C GLY A 62 24.00 -16.70 2.86
N MET A 63 22.67 -16.67 2.73
CA MET A 63 21.72 -17.26 3.68
C MET A 63 21.42 -18.73 3.38
N VAL A 64 21.77 -19.22 2.20
CA VAL A 64 21.59 -20.62 1.81
C VAL A 64 22.72 -21.46 2.40
N SER A 65 22.38 -22.56 3.08
CA SER A 65 23.36 -23.48 3.67
C SER A 65 24.28 -24.10 2.62
N GLY A 66 25.57 -24.21 2.94
CA GLY A 66 26.60 -24.76 2.06
C GLY A 66 27.11 -23.78 1.01
N GLY A 67 28.37 -23.94 0.59
CA GLY A 67 29.10 -22.98 -0.23
C GLY A 67 30.38 -22.53 0.47
N GLY A 68 30.85 -21.31 0.19
CA GLY A 68 32.03 -20.70 0.84
C GLY A 68 33.38 -21.22 0.32
N ARG A 69 33.49 -22.52 0.07
CA ARG A 69 34.67 -23.10 -0.59
C ARG A 69 34.55 -22.96 -2.11
N LYS A 70 35.64 -22.55 -2.74
CA LYS A 70 35.76 -22.53 -4.20
C LYS A 70 35.55 -23.94 -4.77
N PRO A 71 34.64 -24.14 -5.73
CA PRO A 71 34.32 -25.48 -6.25
C PRO A 71 35.51 -26.18 -6.93
N TRP A 72 36.32 -25.43 -7.68
CA TRP A 72 37.53 -25.94 -8.34
C TRP A 72 38.62 -24.87 -8.48
N LYS A 73 39.84 -25.30 -8.83
CA LYS A 73 41.00 -24.41 -9.05
C LYS A 73 40.68 -23.37 -10.14
N GLN A 74 41.28 -22.17 -10.06
CA GLN A 74 40.98 -21.04 -10.96
C GLN A 74 41.28 -21.33 -12.44
N LYS A 75 42.23 -22.22 -12.73
CA LYS A 75 42.69 -22.61 -14.07
C LYS A 75 43.06 -24.11 -14.08
N GLY A 76 43.22 -24.68 -15.27
CA GLY A 76 43.68 -26.07 -15.46
C GLY A 76 42.57 -27.13 -15.40
N THR A 77 41.30 -26.72 -15.43
CA THR A 77 40.15 -27.63 -15.33
C THR A 77 39.31 -27.73 -16.60
N GLY A 78 39.59 -26.92 -17.63
CA GLY A 78 38.81 -26.86 -18.89
C GLY A 78 37.37 -26.35 -18.73
N ARG A 79 36.94 -26.03 -17.50
CA ARG A 79 35.59 -25.54 -17.17
C ARG A 79 35.57 -24.01 -17.04
N ALA A 80 34.38 -23.42 -17.15
CA ALA A 80 34.16 -22.03 -16.79
C ALA A 80 34.61 -21.75 -15.34
N ARG A 81 34.95 -20.50 -15.04
CA ARG A 81 35.37 -20.10 -13.69
C ARG A 81 34.15 -20.06 -12.77
N GLN A 82 34.27 -20.65 -11.58
CA GLN A 82 33.22 -20.58 -10.58
C GLN A 82 33.77 -20.25 -9.19
N GLY A 83 33.13 -19.27 -8.54
CA GLY A 83 33.52 -18.77 -7.22
C GLY A 83 32.86 -19.52 -6.06
N SER A 84 31.62 -19.97 -6.25
CA SER A 84 30.83 -20.70 -5.26
C SER A 84 29.86 -21.63 -5.97
N ILE A 85 29.46 -22.73 -5.32
CA ILE A 85 28.37 -23.60 -5.80
C ILE A 85 26.99 -22.93 -5.74
N ARG A 86 26.91 -21.74 -5.13
CA ARG A 86 25.69 -20.93 -4.96
C ARG A 86 25.68 -19.66 -5.82
N ALA A 87 26.64 -19.51 -6.74
CA ALA A 87 26.80 -18.35 -7.61
C ALA A 87 25.94 -18.48 -8.88
#